data_AF-A0AA88I862-F1
#
_entry.id   AF-A0AA88I862-F1
#
_cell.length_a   1.000
_cell.length_b   1.000
_cell.length_c   1.000
_cell.angle_alpha   90.00
_cell.angle_beta   90.00
_cell.angle_gamma   90.00
#
_symmetry.space_group_name_H-M   'P 1'
#
loop_
_entity.id
_entity.type
_entity.pdbx_description
1 polymer ?
#
loop_
_entity_poly.entity_id
_entity_poly.type
_entity_poly.pdbx_seq_one_letter_code
_entity_poly.pdbx_strand_id
1 'polypeptide(L)'
;MPLLRRCCCYFPLRRASVTLGVIGFTGSITSLIIVIIGRILVEDVANGVMSLFRKVTDVPYMMGTRHLSESEQEEQEQKLVEYWIDVYKILFIVCFIGMVISCIFSGLMVYGSVKSRKMLLVPWLVLGAINILGLITLVIVNMIYIDLPYNLIVLFLGIFCVSFMIHFWLVVVSFYQVLRDRERLELGGRSSEMKRLNRNY
;
A
#
# COMPACT_ATOMS: atom_id res chain seq x y z
N MET A 1 -10.59 20.50 -15.19
CA MET A 1 -9.41 20.37 -16.08
C MET A 1 -8.55 19.23 -15.55
N PRO A 2 -8.26 18.21 -16.35
CA PRO A 2 -7.44 17.08 -15.91
C PRO A 2 -6.01 17.53 -15.66
N LEU A 3 -5.45 17.11 -14.51
CA LEU A 3 -4.06 17.44 -14.12
C LEU A 3 -3.03 16.90 -15.13
N LEU A 4 -3.31 15.74 -15.75
CA LEU A 4 -2.46 15.07 -16.74
C LEU A 4 -3.31 14.61 -17.93
N ARG A 5 -2.95 14.99 -19.16
CA ARG A 5 -3.65 14.55 -20.38
C ARG A 5 -3.18 13.18 -20.91
N ARG A 6 -1.99 12.70 -20.51
CA ARG A 6 -1.39 11.43 -20.95
C ARG A 6 -0.63 10.79 -19.78
N CYS A 7 -0.62 9.45 -19.70
CA CYS A 7 0.25 8.70 -18.79
C CYS A 7 1.52 8.30 -19.58
N CYS A 8 2.70 8.58 -19.03
CA CYS A 8 4.03 8.25 -19.60
C CYS A 8 4.08 8.34 -21.15
N CYS A 9 3.92 9.55 -21.70
CA CYS A 9 4.09 9.92 -23.11
C CYS A 9 3.23 9.21 -24.19
N TYR A 10 2.69 8.00 -23.95
CA TYR A 10 2.11 7.14 -25.00
C TYR A 10 0.77 6.50 -24.64
N PHE A 11 0.38 6.38 -23.36
CA PHE A 11 -0.84 5.66 -23.00
C PHE A 11 -2.04 6.59 -22.71
N PRO A 12 -3.23 6.30 -23.29
CA PRO A 12 -4.45 7.00 -22.92
C PRO A 12 -4.80 6.67 -21.46
N LEU A 13 -5.24 7.69 -20.70
CA LEU A 13 -5.55 7.61 -19.27
C LEU A 13 -6.40 6.40 -18.87
N ARG A 14 -7.39 6.05 -19.71
CA ARG A 14 -8.26 4.89 -19.45
C ARG A 14 -7.49 3.56 -19.46
N ARG A 15 -6.55 3.37 -20.40
CA ARG A 15 -5.73 2.14 -20.44
C ARG A 15 -4.79 2.10 -19.24
N ALA A 16 -4.16 3.22 -18.90
CA ALA A 16 -3.26 3.30 -17.75
C ALA A 16 -3.95 2.93 -16.43
N SER A 17 -5.16 3.46 -16.16
CA SER A 17 -5.92 3.12 -14.95
C SER A 17 -6.35 1.65 -14.90
N VAL A 18 -6.72 1.06 -16.05
CA VAL A 18 -7.06 -0.37 -16.13
C VAL A 18 -5.81 -1.23 -15.87
N THR A 19 -4.68 -0.93 -16.51
CA THR A 19 -3.43 -1.66 -16.31
C THR A 19 -2.96 -1.57 -14.85
N LEU A 20 -3.05 -0.39 -14.24
CA LEU A 20 -2.77 -0.20 -12.82
C LEU A 20 -3.68 -1.04 -11.92
N GLY A 21 -4.97 -1.12 -12.23
CA GLY A 21 -5.89 -1.98 -11.50
C GLY A 21 -5.57 -3.47 -11.63
N VAL A 22 -5.19 -3.92 -12.82
CA VAL A 22 -4.78 -5.31 -13.04
C VAL A 22 -3.48 -5.63 -12.32
N ILE A 23 -2.49 -4.74 -12.34
CA ILE A 23 -1.24 -4.89 -11.59
C ILE A 23 -1.52 -4.93 -10.09
N GLY A 24 -2.37 -4.02 -9.58
CA GLY A 24 -2.75 -4.02 -8.17
C GLY A 24 -3.49 -5.29 -7.74
N PHE A 25 -4.38 -5.80 -8.60
CA PHE A 25 -5.15 -7.02 -8.34
C PHE A 25 -4.25 -8.27 -8.35
N THR A 26 -3.42 -8.42 -9.38
CA THR A 26 -2.45 -9.53 -9.48
C THR A 26 -1.41 -9.49 -8.36
N GLY A 27 -0.93 -8.29 -7.99
CA GLY A 27 -0.07 -8.09 -6.84
C GLY A 27 -0.75 -8.49 -5.53
N SER A 28 -2.02 -8.12 -5.34
CA SER A 28 -2.78 -8.51 -4.14
C SER A 28 -2.96 -10.02 -4.02
N ILE A 29 -3.22 -10.71 -5.13
CA ILE A 29 -3.31 -12.18 -5.15
C ILE A 29 -1.95 -12.81 -4.81
N THR A 30 -0.88 -12.32 -5.43
CA THR A 30 0.48 -12.82 -5.18
C THR A 30 0.86 -12.65 -3.71
N SER A 31 0.60 -11.47 -3.15
CA SER A 31 0.85 -11.19 -1.74
C SER A 31 -0.04 -12.00 -0.80
N LEU A 32 -1.29 -12.33 -1.17
CA LEU A 32 -2.13 -13.27 -0.40
C LEU A 32 -1.49 -14.66 -0.34
N ILE A 33 -0.97 -15.16 -1.47
CA ILE A 33 -0.26 -16.44 -1.51
C ILE A 33 0.98 -16.40 -0.61
N ILE A 34 1.78 -15.34 -0.69
CA ILE A 34 2.96 -15.15 0.16
C ILE A 34 2.58 -15.12 1.64
N VAL A 35 1.51 -14.43 2.01
CA VAL A 35 1.01 -14.36 3.38
C VAL A 35 0.56 -15.74 3.89
N ILE A 36 -0.09 -16.54 3.05
CA ILE A 36 -0.48 -17.92 3.39
C ILE A 36 0.75 -18.78 3.62
N ILE A 37 1.73 -18.73 2.71
CA ILE A 37 2.99 -19.48 2.84
C ILE A 37 3.76 -19.01 4.09
N GLY A 38 3.86 -17.70 4.33
CA GLY A 38 4.54 -17.12 5.48
C GLY A 38 3.89 -17.53 6.81
N ARG A 39 2.58 -17.80 6.83
CA ARG A 39 1.91 -18.33 8.01
C ARG A 39 2.25 -19.81 8.27
N ILE A 40 2.43 -20.61 7.22
CA ILE A 40 2.86 -22.01 7.35
C ILE A 40 4.30 -22.08 7.88
N LEU A 41 5.15 -21.16 7.41
CA LEU A 41 6.56 -21.08 7.79
C LEU A 41 6.82 -20.08 8.93
N VAL A 42 5.82 -19.80 9.78
CA VAL A 42 5.93 -18.74 10.81
C VAL A 42 7.06 -19.00 11.80
N GLU A 43 7.30 -20.26 12.14
CA GLU A 43 8.39 -20.67 13.04
C GLU A 43 9.76 -20.46 12.39
N ASP A 44 9.92 -20.86 11.13
CA ASP A 44 11.15 -20.64 10.37
C ASP A 44 11.45 -19.15 10.17
N VAL A 45 10.41 -18.35 9.89
CA VAL A 45 10.52 -16.89 9.76
C VAL A 45 10.92 -16.25 11.08
N ALA A 46 10.28 -16.63 12.19
CA ALA A 46 10.62 -16.11 13.51
C ALA A 46 12.08 -16.45 13.89
N ASN A 47 12.50 -17.69 13.66
CA ASN A 47 13.87 -18.14 13.89
C ASN A 47 14.87 -17.41 12.98
N GLY A 48 14.52 -17.20 11.71
CA GLY A 48 15.33 -16.46 10.75
C GLY A 48 15.52 -15.00 11.15
N VAL A 49 14.43 -14.31 11.53
CA VAL A 49 14.48 -12.93 12.04
C VAL A 49 15.35 -12.83 13.29
N MET A 50 15.19 -13.75 14.25
CA MET A 50 16.01 -13.76 15.47
C MET A 50 17.48 -14.00 15.16
N SER A 51 17.81 -14.85 14.18
CA SER A 51 19.19 -15.06 13.74
C SER A 51 19.82 -13.82 13.10
N LEU A 52 19.03 -13.02 12.38
CA LEU A 52 19.44 -11.73 11.83
C LEU A 52 19.58 -10.68 12.93
N PHE A 53 18.64 -10.64 13.88
CA PHE A 53 18.67 -9.75 15.02
C PHE A 53 19.94 -9.98 15.85
N ARG A 54 20.31 -11.24 16.12
CA ARG A 54 21.57 -11.59 16.79
C ARG A 54 22.82 -11.14 16.02
N LYS A 55 22.77 -11.09 14.68
CA LYS A 55 23.92 -10.68 13.85
C LYS A 55 24.06 -9.18 13.68
N VAL A 56 22.94 -8.45 13.74
CA VAL A 56 22.90 -6.99 13.49
C VAL A 56 22.94 -6.21 14.80
N THR A 57 22.45 -6.78 15.90
CA THR A 57 22.28 -6.09 17.18
C THR A 57 22.75 -6.97 18.35
N ASP A 58 23.54 -6.39 19.26
CA ASP A 58 23.87 -7.01 20.56
C ASP A 58 22.60 -7.08 21.43
N VAL A 59 21.81 -8.13 21.23
CA VAL A 59 20.58 -8.46 21.98
C VAL A 59 20.72 -8.25 23.51
N PRO A 60 21.78 -8.74 24.18
CA PRO A 60 21.91 -8.55 25.63
C PRO A 60 22.13 -7.09 26.06
N TYR A 61 22.61 -6.22 25.17
CA TYR A 61 22.76 -4.80 25.45
C TYR A 61 21.41 -4.06 25.40
N MET A 62 20.56 -4.36 24.41
CA MET A 62 19.23 -3.74 24.30
C MET A 62 18.25 -4.19 25.40
N MET A 63 18.36 -5.44 25.84
CA MET A 63 17.48 -5.96 26.90
C MET A 63 17.98 -5.62 28.31
N GLY A 64 19.20 -5.07 28.43
CA GLY A 64 19.82 -4.79 29.71
C GLY A 64 20.23 -6.05 30.48
N THR A 65 20.26 -7.22 29.84
CA THR A 65 20.40 -8.54 30.48
C THR A 65 21.85 -9.01 30.60
N ARG A 66 22.81 -8.17 30.24
CA ARG A 66 24.26 -8.46 30.27
C ARG A 66 24.80 -8.89 31.64
N HIS A 67 24.06 -8.59 32.71
CA HIS A 67 24.43 -8.92 34.08
C HIS A 67 23.88 -10.28 34.56
N LEU A 68 23.00 -10.92 33.78
CA LEU A 68 22.45 -12.23 34.11
C LEU A 68 23.39 -13.36 33.66
N SER A 69 23.25 -14.53 34.31
CA SER A 69 23.99 -15.74 33.94
C SER A 69 23.57 -16.24 32.55
N GLU A 70 24.45 -16.97 31.85
CA GLU A 70 24.17 -17.48 30.50
C GLU A 70 22.87 -18.30 30.43
N SER A 71 22.56 -19.09 31.46
CA SER A 71 21.31 -19.85 31.55
C SER A 71 20.05 -18.97 31.68
N GLU A 72 20.14 -17.84 32.38
CA GLU A 72 19.02 -16.91 32.53
C GLU A 72 18.83 -16.04 31.28
N GLN A 73 19.93 -15.74 30.56
CA GLN A 73 19.88 -15.08 29.26
C GLN A 73 19.17 -15.94 28.22
N GLU A 74 19.48 -17.24 28.15
CA GLU A 74 18.81 -18.17 27.23
C GLU A 74 17.30 -18.29 27.51
N GLU A 75 16.90 -18.33 28.78
CA GLU A 75 15.48 -18.39 29.17
C GLU A 75 14.72 -17.12 28.75
N GLN A 76 15.32 -15.94 28.94
CA GLN A 76 14.71 -14.68 28.51
C GLN A 76 14.63 -14.58 26.98
N GLU A 77 15.68 -15.01 26.27
CA GLU A 77 15.65 -15.07 24.80
C GLU A 77 14.52 -15.98 24.29
N GLN A 78 14.32 -17.14 24.90
CA GLN A 78 13.21 -18.04 24.53
C GLN A 78 11.83 -17.40 24.76
N LYS A 79 11.62 -16.74 25.91
CA LYS A 79 10.35 -16.02 26.17
C LYS A 79 10.09 -14.91 25.15
N LEU A 80 11.14 -14.24 24.69
CA LEU A 80 11.05 -13.23 23.64
C LEU A 80 10.72 -13.84 22.28
N VAL A 81 11.32 -14.97 21.92
CA VAL A 81 10.98 -15.69 20.68
C VAL A 81 9.50 -16.07 20.69
N GLU A 82 9.00 -16.61 21.80
CA GLU A 82 7.59 -16.97 21.96
C GLU A 82 6.66 -15.74 21.85
N TYR A 83 7.02 -14.63 22.50
CA TYR A 83 6.31 -13.36 22.37
C TYR A 83 6.27 -12.86 20.92
N TRP A 84 7.42 -12.88 20.22
CA TRP A 84 7.50 -12.46 18.82
C TRP A 84 6.64 -13.35 17.91
N ILE A 85 6.63 -14.66 18.12
CA ILE A 85 5.78 -15.60 17.38
C ILE A 85 4.31 -15.21 17.53
N ASP A 86 3.85 -14.89 18.74
CA ASP A 86 2.46 -14.49 18.99
C ASP A 86 2.12 -13.13 18.37
N VAL A 87 3.03 -12.16 18.46
CA VAL A 87 2.88 -10.87 17.76
C VAL A 87 2.78 -11.07 16.25
N TYR A 88 3.63 -11.92 15.66
CA TYR A 88 3.59 -12.24 14.24
C TYR A 88 2.26 -12.89 13.85
N LYS A 89 1.72 -13.84 14.64
CA LYS A 89 0.41 -14.46 14.38
C LYS A 89 -0.71 -13.41 14.29
N ILE A 90 -0.75 -12.45 15.21
CA ILE A 90 -1.76 -11.38 15.20
C ILE A 90 -1.56 -10.47 13.98
N LEU A 91 -0.32 -10.06 13.72
CA LEU A 91 0.03 -9.21 12.59
C LEU A 91 -0.34 -9.88 11.25
N PHE A 92 -0.13 -11.20 11.13
CA PHE A 92 -0.56 -11.99 9.97
C PHE A 92 -2.07 -11.91 9.72
N ILE A 93 -2.89 -12.00 10.77
CA ILE A 93 -4.36 -11.91 10.64
C ILE A 93 -4.76 -10.51 10.15
N VAL A 94 -4.18 -9.45 10.74
CA VAL A 94 -4.45 -8.07 10.35
C VAL A 94 -4.01 -7.81 8.90
N CYS A 95 -2.82 -8.27 8.53
CA CYS A 95 -2.33 -8.19 7.16
C CYS A 95 -3.23 -8.94 6.19
N PHE A 96 -3.66 -10.16 6.51
CA PHE A 96 -4.56 -10.94 5.67
C PHE A 96 -5.87 -10.19 5.37
N ILE A 97 -6.51 -9.63 6.41
CA ILE A 97 -7.73 -8.82 6.26
C ILE A 97 -7.45 -7.60 5.38
N GLY A 98 -6.35 -6.88 5.63
CA GLY A 98 -5.94 -5.74 4.81
C GLY A 98 -5.72 -6.09 3.34
N MET A 99 -5.12 -7.25 3.06
CA MET A 99 -4.90 -7.74 1.70
C MET A 99 -6.21 -8.10 0.99
N VAL A 100 -7.17 -8.72 1.69
CA VAL A 100 -8.51 -9.00 1.14
C VAL A 100 -9.23 -7.71 0.79
N ILE A 101 -9.21 -6.71 1.67
CA ILE A 101 -9.80 -5.39 1.43
C ILE A 101 -9.13 -4.71 0.22
N SER A 102 -7.79 -4.76 0.15
CA SER A 102 -7.03 -4.21 -0.99
C SER A 102 -7.38 -4.89 -2.31
N CYS A 103 -7.58 -6.21 -2.29
CA CYS A 103 -8.02 -6.99 -3.45
C CYS A 103 -9.41 -6.54 -3.92
N ILE A 104 -10.36 -6.39 -2.99
CA ILE A 104 -11.73 -5.91 -3.28
C ILE A 104 -11.68 -4.50 -3.90
N PHE A 105 -10.92 -3.58 -3.32
CA PHE A 105 -10.78 -2.21 -3.82
C PHE A 105 -10.07 -2.14 -5.17
N SER A 106 -9.08 -3.00 -5.41
CA SER A 106 -8.42 -3.11 -6.71
C SER A 106 -9.39 -3.63 -7.77
N GLY A 107 -10.22 -4.63 -7.44
CA GLY A 107 -11.29 -5.12 -8.32
C GLY A 107 -12.35 -4.05 -8.62
N LEU A 108 -12.76 -3.29 -7.60
CA LEU A 108 -13.66 -2.14 -7.75
C LEU A 108 -13.08 -1.07 -8.68
N MET A 109 -11.77 -0.79 -8.58
CA MET A 109 -11.11 0.16 -9.46
C MET A 109 -11.08 -0.33 -10.92
N VAL A 110 -10.78 -1.61 -11.16
CA VAL A 110 -10.82 -2.20 -12.51
C VAL A 110 -12.23 -2.07 -13.09
N TYR A 111 -13.24 -2.50 -12.34
CA TYR A 111 -14.64 -2.42 -12.78
C TYR A 111 -15.09 -0.97 -13.00
N GLY A 112 -14.71 -0.05 -12.10
CA GLY A 112 -14.98 1.38 -12.21
C GLY A 112 -14.34 2.01 -13.45
N SER A 113 -13.13 1.57 -13.82
CA SER A 113 -12.41 2.03 -15.01
C SER A 113 -13.02 1.52 -16.31
N VAL A 114 -13.56 0.29 -16.31
CA VAL A 114 -14.29 -0.27 -17.46
C VAL A 114 -15.64 0.41 -17.63
N LYS A 115 -16.43 0.54 -16.55
CA LYS A 115 -17.79 1.08 -16.57
C LYS A 115 -17.88 2.60 -16.46
N SER A 116 -16.73 3.29 -16.40
CA SER A 116 -16.64 4.76 -16.28
C SER A 116 -17.41 5.32 -15.07
N ARG A 117 -17.45 4.59 -13.95
CA ARG A 117 -18.20 4.99 -12.74
C ARG A 117 -17.26 5.57 -11.69
N LYS A 118 -17.29 6.90 -11.52
CA LYS A 118 -16.38 7.63 -10.61
C LYS A 118 -16.41 7.13 -9.15
N MET A 119 -17.58 6.76 -8.62
CA MET A 119 -17.73 6.38 -7.21
C MET A 119 -16.93 5.12 -6.83
N LEU A 120 -16.70 4.22 -7.79
CA LEU A 120 -15.98 2.97 -7.53
C LEU A 120 -14.46 3.16 -7.50
N LEU A 121 -13.96 4.31 -7.98
CA LEU A 121 -12.53 4.64 -7.93
C LEU A 121 -12.13 5.30 -6.60
N VAL A 122 -13.08 5.90 -5.88
CA VAL A 122 -12.80 6.68 -4.67
C VAL A 122 -12.17 5.85 -3.54
N PRO A 123 -12.67 4.65 -3.19
CA PRO A 123 -12.09 3.87 -2.09
C PRO A 123 -10.62 3.53 -2.34
N TRP A 124 -10.28 3.15 -3.57
CA TRP A 124 -8.91 2.87 -3.97
C TRP A 124 -8.03 4.13 -3.92
N LEU A 125 -8.57 5.28 -4.34
CA LEU A 125 -7.86 6.56 -4.32
C LEU A 125 -7.49 7.00 -2.89
N VAL A 126 -8.42 6.82 -1.95
CA VAL A 126 -8.22 7.12 -0.54
C VAL A 126 -7.18 6.17 0.08
N LEU A 127 -7.30 4.87 -0.20
CA LEU A 127 -6.33 3.87 0.27
C LEU A 127 -4.93 4.16 -0.28
N GLY A 128 -4.82 4.53 -1.56
CA GLY A 128 -3.55 4.92 -2.18
C GLY A 128 -2.90 6.13 -1.51
N ALA A 129 -3.69 7.15 -1.15
CA ALA A 129 -3.18 8.31 -0.43
C ALA A 129 -2.68 7.94 0.98
N ILE A 130 -3.42 7.09 1.70
CA ILE A 130 -3.00 6.58 3.03
C ILE A 130 -1.70 5.79 2.91
N ASN A 131 -1.56 4.92 1.88
CA ASN A 131 -0.34 4.15 1.65
C ASN A 131 0.87 5.04 1.33
N ILE A 132 0.69 6.10 0.54
CA ILE A 132 1.76 7.06 0.27
C ILE A 132 2.23 7.73 1.56
N LEU A 133 1.29 8.18 2.40
CA LEU A 133 1.63 8.77 3.71
C LEU A 133 2.34 7.77 4.61
N GLY A 134 1.85 6.53 4.67
CA GLY A 134 2.48 5.46 5.44
C GLY A 134 3.91 5.16 4.98
N LEU A 135 4.16 5.15 3.67
CA LEU A 135 5.49 4.93 3.10
C LEU A 135 6.44 6.09 3.43
N ILE A 136 5.96 7.34 3.36
CA ILE A 136 6.75 8.51 3.76
C ILE A 136 7.13 8.42 5.23
N THR A 137 6.17 8.12 6.11
CA THR A 137 6.44 7.91 7.54
C THR A 137 7.44 6.79 7.77
N LEU A 138 7.31 5.67 7.05
CA LEU A 138 8.24 4.55 7.15
C LEU A 138 9.66 4.96 6.74
N VAL A 139 9.83 5.71 5.65
CA VAL A 139 11.15 6.22 5.24
C VAL A 139 11.75 7.13 6.32
N ILE A 140 10.96 8.03 6.90
CA ILE A 140 11.40 8.93 7.99
C ILE A 140 11.84 8.13 9.23
N VAL A 141 11.04 7.13 9.64
CA VAL A 141 11.39 6.27 10.77
C VAL A 141 12.70 5.52 10.48
N ASN A 142 12.84 4.90 9.31
CA ASN A 142 14.07 4.21 8.94
C ASN A 142 15.28 5.16 8.96
N MET A 143 15.11 6.44 8.60
CA MET A 143 16.19 7.42 8.69
C MET A 143 16.64 7.70 10.13
N ILE A 144 15.74 7.61 11.10
CA ILE A 144 16.06 7.88 12.51
C ILE A 144 16.74 6.68 13.17
N TYR A 145 16.34 5.46 12.81
CA TYR A 145 16.75 4.24 13.53
C TYR A 145 17.89 3.44 12.86
N ILE A 146 18.19 3.65 11.58
CA ILE A 146 19.22 2.88 10.86
C ILE A 146 20.55 3.64 10.78
N ASP A 147 21.65 2.91 11.02
CA ASP A 147 23.01 3.43 10.90
C ASP A 147 23.34 4.01 9.50
N LEU A 148 24.21 5.04 9.52
CA LEU A 148 24.55 5.91 8.39
C LEU A 148 24.81 5.23 7.03
N PRO A 149 25.57 4.11 6.91
CA PRO A 149 25.89 3.57 5.59
C PRO A 149 24.69 2.90 4.89
N TYR A 150 23.81 2.25 5.64
CA TYR A 150 22.62 1.57 5.08
C TYR A 150 21.47 2.55 4.85
N ASN A 151 21.41 3.61 5.66
CA ASN A 151 20.38 4.64 5.61
C ASN A 151 20.32 5.36 4.25
N LEU A 152 21.48 5.69 3.65
CA LEU A 152 21.53 6.36 2.34
C LEU A 152 20.90 5.51 1.22
N ILE A 153 21.17 4.20 1.20
CA ILE A 153 20.62 3.29 0.18
C ILE A 153 19.11 3.18 0.37
N VAL A 154 18.65 2.98 1.61
CA VAL A 154 17.22 2.90 1.95
C VAL A 154 16.50 4.21 1.61
N LEU A 155 17.15 5.37 1.81
CA LEU A 155 16.61 6.67 1.46
C LEU A 155 16.43 6.82 -0.06
N PHE A 156 17.47 6.57 -0.85
CA PHE A 156 17.38 6.70 -2.31
C PHE A 156 16.31 5.77 -2.88
N LEU A 157 16.27 4.52 -2.42
CA LEU A 157 15.26 3.55 -2.82
C LEU A 157 13.86 3.99 -2.37
N GLY A 158 13.73 4.52 -1.15
CA GLY A 158 12.48 5.02 -0.60
C GLY A 158 11.92 6.20 -1.38
N ILE A 159 12.74 7.22 -1.67
CA ILE A 159 12.35 8.39 -2.47
C ILE A 159 11.91 7.97 -3.87
N PHE A 160 12.64 7.03 -4.48
CA PHE A 160 12.29 6.49 -5.79
C PHE A 160 10.91 5.80 -5.74
N CYS A 161 10.69 4.89 -4.79
CA CYS A 161 9.42 4.20 -4.59
C CYS A 161 8.24 5.15 -4.33
N VAL A 162 8.42 6.16 -3.46
CA VAL A 162 7.40 7.19 -3.18
C VAL A 162 7.08 7.97 -4.45
N SER A 163 8.09 8.35 -5.23
CA SER A 163 7.91 9.10 -6.48
C SER A 163 7.08 8.32 -7.50
N PHE A 164 7.35 7.02 -7.65
CA PHE A 164 6.55 6.14 -8.52
C PHE A 164 5.11 5.99 -8.02
N MET A 165 4.91 5.79 -6.72
CA MET A 165 3.58 5.68 -6.12
C MET A 165 2.75 6.96 -6.31
N ILE A 166 3.34 8.13 -6.06
CA ILE A 166 2.69 9.43 -6.29
C ILE A 166 2.33 9.59 -7.77
N HIS A 167 3.22 9.23 -8.69
CA HIS A 167 2.94 9.29 -10.12
C HIS A 167 1.71 8.45 -10.50
N PHE A 168 1.69 7.18 -10.09
CA PHE A 168 0.56 6.29 -10.39
C PHE A 168 -0.74 6.74 -9.74
N TRP A 169 -0.67 7.25 -8.50
CA TRP A 169 -1.82 7.83 -7.83
C TRP A 169 -2.38 9.05 -8.59
N LEU A 170 -1.51 9.97 -9.04
CA LEU A 170 -1.90 11.14 -9.83
C LEU A 170 -2.55 10.77 -11.17
N VAL A 171 -2.11 9.68 -11.81
CA VAL A 171 -2.73 9.16 -13.04
C VAL A 171 -4.19 8.77 -12.79
N VAL A 172 -4.45 8.06 -11.69
CA VAL A 172 -5.83 7.66 -11.32
C VAL A 172 -6.66 8.87 -10.90
N VAL A 173 -6.08 9.83 -10.16
CA VAL A 173 -6.73 11.11 -9.84
C VAL A 173 -7.13 11.85 -11.12
N SER A 174 -6.22 11.95 -12.10
CA SER A 174 -6.50 12.63 -13.36
C SER A 174 -7.64 11.94 -14.12
N PHE A 175 -7.66 10.60 -14.15
CA PHE A 175 -8.76 9.86 -14.75
C PHE A 175 -10.09 10.08 -14.02
N TYR A 176 -10.07 10.12 -12.68
CA TYR A 176 -11.25 10.46 -11.87
C TYR A 176 -11.78 11.87 -12.21
N GLN A 177 -10.90 12.86 -12.38
CA GLN A 177 -11.28 14.21 -12.78
C GLN A 177 -11.96 14.23 -14.17
N VAL A 178 -11.45 13.47 -15.14
CA VAL A 178 -12.06 13.36 -16.47
C VAL A 178 -13.48 12.79 -16.39
N LEU A 179 -13.69 11.73 -15.59
CA LEU A 179 -15.01 11.16 -15.39
C LEU A 179 -15.97 12.14 -14.72
N ARG A 180 -15.50 12.87 -13.71
CA ARG A 180 -16.29 13.89 -13.00
C ARG A 180 -16.70 15.03 -13.94
N ASP A 181 -15.80 15.50 -14.79
CA ASP A 181 -16.06 16.59 -15.72
C ASP A 181 -17.08 16.16 -16.80
N ARG A 182 -17.03 14.90 -17.29
CA ARG A 182 -18.03 14.36 -18.22
C ARG A 182 -19.44 14.34 -17.64
N GLU A 183 -19.59 13.85 -16.41
CA GLU A 183 -20.91 13.75 -15.76
C GLU A 183 -21.51 15.14 -15.50
N ARG A 184 -20.68 16.14 -15.16
CA ARG A 184 -21.14 17.53 -15.02
C ARG A 184 -21.69 18.10 -16.33
N LEU A 185 -21.06 17.77 -17.47
CA LEU A 185 -21.53 18.19 -18.79
C LEU A 185 -22.85 17.51 -19.15
N GLU A 186 -23.02 16.23 -18.88
CA GLU A 186 -24.27 15.49 -19.12
C GLU A 186 -25.44 16.05 -18.29
N LEU A 187 -25.21 16.34 -17.01
CA LEU A 187 -26.20 16.95 -16.12
C LEU A 187 -26.55 18.40 -16.55
N GLY A 188 -25.56 19.19 -16.95
CA GLY A 188 -25.75 20.52 -17.49
C GLY A 188 -26.55 20.52 -18.80
N GLY A 189 -26.26 19.56 -19.70
CA GLY A 189 -27.00 19.35 -20.94
C GLY A 189 -28.48 19.02 -20.69
N ARG A 190 -28.79 18.04 -19.83
CA ARG A 190 -30.18 17.69 -19.48
C ARG A 190 -30.94 18.83 -18.81
N SER A 191 -30.29 19.60 -17.95
CA SER A 191 -30.92 20.79 -17.33
C SER A 191 -31.24 21.86 -18.39
N SER A 192 -30.37 22.02 -19.39
CA SER A 192 -30.57 22.96 -20.49
C SER A 192 -31.72 22.54 -21.41
N GLU A 193 -31.83 21.24 -21.72
CA GLU A 193 -32.97 20.67 -22.47
C GLU A 193 -34.29 20.81 -21.72
N MET A 194 -34.33 20.52 -20.42
CA MET A 194 -35.55 20.72 -19.60
C MET A 194 -36.01 22.19 -19.61
N LYS A 195 -35.07 23.14 -19.51
CA LYS A 195 -35.39 24.57 -19.60
C LYS A 195 -35.90 25.01 -20.98
N ARG A 196 -35.55 24.30 -22.06
CA ARG A 196 -36.09 24.56 -23.40
C ARG A 196 -37.51 24.01 -23.55
N LEU A 197 -37.74 22.78 -23.09
CA LEU A 197 -39.08 22.16 -23.12
C LEU A 197 -40.10 22.98 -22.32
N ASN A 198 -39.72 23.48 -21.14
CA ASN A 198 -40.61 24.26 -20.28
C ASN A 198 -40.87 25.69 -20.78
N ARG A 199 -40.22 26.13 -21.86
CA ARG A 199 -40.40 27.47 -22.46
C ARG A 199 -41.32 27.45 -23.70
N ASN A 200 -41.68 26.26 -24.16
CA ASN A 200 -42.52 26.03 -25.34
C ASN A 200 -43.97 25.65 -24.96
N TYR A 201 -44.30 25.70 -23.67
CA TYR A 201 -45.65 25.58 -23.11
C TYR A 201 -45.98 26.89 -22.39
#